data_AF-A0A9D1K083-F1
#
_entry.id   AF-A0A9D1K083-F1
#
_cell.length_a   1.000
_cell.length_b   1.000
_cell.length_c   1.000
_cell.angle_alpha   90.00
_cell.angle_beta   90.00
_cell.angle_gamma   90.00
#
_symmetry.space_group_name_H-M   'P 1'
#
loop_
_entity.id
_entity.type
_entity.pdbx_description
1 polymer ?
#
loop_
_entity_poly.entity_id
_entity_poly.type
_entity_poly.pdbx_seq_one_letter_code
_entity_poly.pdbx_strand_id
1 'polypeptide(L)' 'MQKVVYISNSRDFTEQKDVNDNQYLVRINKLLEDGWVISQMNIQTVDVDPKLENYLHKETLVSFVILEKPDKK' A
#
# COMPACT_ATOMS: atom_id res chain seq x y z
N MET A 1 -12.64 3.74 -16.94
CA MET A 1 -11.39 2.95 -16.84
C MET A 1 -11.15 2.36 -15.44
N GLN A 2 -10.52 1.17 -15.35
CA GLN A 2 -10.13 0.51 -14.08
C GLN A 2 -8.61 0.25 -14.03
N LYS A 3 -8.00 0.30 -12.83
CA LYS A 3 -6.59 -0.01 -12.55
C LYS A 3 -6.46 -0.82 -11.27
N VAL A 4 -5.44 -1.67 -11.20
CA VAL A 4 -5.05 -2.39 -9.97
C VAL A 4 -3.69 -1.87 -9.52
N VAL A 5 -3.58 -1.53 -8.24
CA VAL A 5 -2.33 -1.10 -7.59
C VAL A 5 -2.02 -2.07 -6.47
N TYR A 6 -0.83 -2.66 -6.52
CA TYR A 6 -0.29 -3.45 -5.43
C TYR A 6 0.45 -2.53 -4.46
N ILE A 7 0.08 -2.60 -3.19
CA ILE A 7 0.76 -1.93 -2.09
C ILE A 7 1.43 -3.02 -1.27
N SER A 8 2.74 -2.91 -1.09
CA SER A 8 3.50 -3.68 -0.11
C SER A 8 4.31 -2.72 0.73
N ASN A 9 4.11 -2.78 2.03
CA ASN A 9 4.84 -2.01 2.99
C ASN A 9 5.42 -2.96 4.04
N SER A 10 6.70 -3.26 3.88
CA SER A 10 7.50 -3.93 4.91
C SER A 10 7.84 -2.87 5.95
N ARG A 11 7.03 -2.79 7.02
CA ARG A 11 7.18 -1.75 8.02
C ARG A 11 8.34 -2.07 8.95
N ASP A 12 9.34 -1.21 8.94
CA ASP A 12 10.14 -0.98 10.14
C ASP A 12 9.49 0.18 10.92
N PHE A 13 8.71 -0.17 11.95
CA PHE A 13 7.98 0.83 12.74
C PHE A 13 8.90 1.77 13.53
N THR A 14 10.20 1.49 13.57
CA THR A 14 11.17 2.30 14.33
C THR A 14 11.71 3.50 13.54
N GLU A 15 11.60 3.49 12.20
CA GLU A 15 12.20 4.53 11.34
C GLU A 15 11.19 5.58 10.85
N GLN A 16 9.88 5.30 10.89
CA GLN A 16 8.87 6.14 10.26
C GLN A 16 8.11 7.00 11.27
N LYS A 17 8.31 8.32 11.24
CA LYS A 17 7.66 9.29 12.16
C LYS A 17 6.25 9.71 11.74
N ASP A 18 5.97 9.73 10.43
CA ASP A 18 4.65 10.08 9.87
C ASP A 18 4.16 8.97 8.92
N VAL A 19 2.93 8.50 9.15
CA VAL A 19 2.26 7.47 8.36
C VAL A 19 1.88 7.97 6.96
N ASN A 20 1.77 9.28 6.75
CA ASN A 20 1.43 9.89 5.46
C ASN A 20 2.65 10.10 4.57
N ASP A 21 3.85 10.24 5.15
CA ASP A 21 5.14 10.26 4.43
C ASP A 21 5.59 8.88 3.96
N ASN A 22 4.62 7.98 3.78
CA ASN A 22 4.90 6.63 3.37
C ASN A 22 5.28 6.56 1.89
N GLN A 23 6.57 6.34 1.63
CA GLN A 23 7.11 6.15 0.29
C GLN A 23 6.37 5.07 -0.52
N TYR A 24 5.77 4.07 0.14
CA TYR A 24 5.01 2.99 -0.51
C TYR A 24 3.59 3.41 -0.94
N LEU A 25 3.08 4.55 -0.43
CA LEU A 25 1.78 5.09 -0.80
C LEU A 25 1.86 6.23 -1.83
N VAL A 26 3.06 6.67 -2.21
CA VAL A 26 3.25 7.79 -3.17
C VAL A 26 2.51 7.55 -4.49
N ARG A 27 2.49 6.30 -4.98
CA ARG A 27 1.83 5.99 -6.24
C ARG A 27 0.31 6.07 -6.15
N ILE A 28 -0.29 5.58 -5.06
CA ILE A 28 -1.73 5.66 -4.88
C ILE A 28 -2.16 7.11 -4.63
N ASN A 29 -1.41 7.87 -3.82
CA ASN A 29 -1.69 9.28 -3.55
C ASN A 29 -1.75 10.10 -4.84
N LYS A 30 -0.76 9.95 -5.75
CA LYS A 30 -0.78 10.61 -7.07
C LYS A 30 -1.99 10.23 -7.91
N LEU A 31 -2.43 8.96 -7.87
CA LEU A 31 -3.61 8.53 -8.62
C LEU A 31 -4.89 9.14 -8.02
N LEU A 32 -4.98 9.24 -6.69
CA LEU A 32 -6.10 9.90 -6.03
C LEU A 32 -6.15 11.40 -6.38
N GLU A 33 -5.01 12.09 -6.36
CA GLU A 33 -4.87 13.49 -6.80
C GLU A 33 -5.26 13.67 -8.28
N ASP A 34 -4.92 12.71 -9.14
CA ASP A 34 -5.34 12.66 -10.55
C ASP A 34 -6.85 12.38 -10.73
N GLY A 35 -7.62 12.22 -9.64
CA GLY A 35 -9.06 11.98 -9.67
C GLY A 35 -9.46 10.52 -9.93
N TRP A 36 -8.57 9.55 -9.66
CA TRP A 36 -8.97 8.16 -9.52
C TRP A 36 -9.62 7.94 -8.14
N VAL A 37 -10.57 7.02 -8.05
CA VAL A 37 -11.29 6.70 -6.81
C VAL A 37 -11.06 5.23 -6.48
N ILE A 38 -10.87 4.92 -5.20
CA ILE A 38 -10.76 3.53 -4.74
C ILE A 38 -12.13 2.87 -4.82
N SER A 39 -12.27 1.82 -5.63
CA SER A 39 -13.49 1.01 -5.70
C SER A 39 -13.44 -0.20 -4.78
N GLN A 40 -12.26 -0.79 -4.59
CA GLN A 40 -12.05 -1.89 -3.64
C GLN A 40 -10.63 -1.86 -3.07
N MET A 41 -10.48 -2.23 -1.80
CA MET A 41 -9.19 -2.43 -1.15
C MET A 41 -9.28 -3.63 -0.22
N ASN A 42 -8.47 -4.67 -0.47
CA ASN A 42 -8.37 -5.83 0.41
C ASN A 42 -7.00 -5.82 1.09
N ILE A 43 -6.98 -5.67 2.40
CA ILE A 43 -5.74 -5.61 3.19
C ILE A 43 -5.45 -6.99 3.74
N GLN A 44 -4.20 -7.43 3.62
CA GLN A 44 -3.68 -8.63 4.26
C GLN A 44 -2.40 -8.27 4.99
N THR A 45 -2.23 -8.79 6.20
CA THR A 45 -0.95 -8.75 6.91
C THR A 45 -0.30 -10.11 6.71
N VAL A 46 0.95 -10.10 6.26
CA VAL A 46 1.75 -11.33 6.14
C VAL A 46 2.83 -11.30 7.19
N ASP A 47 2.83 -12.32 8.05
CA ASP A 47 3.91 -12.57 9.00
C ASP A 47 5.13 -13.06 8.25
N VAL A 48 6.29 -12.46 8.55
CA VAL A 48 7.58 -12.89 7.99
C VAL A 48 8.12 -14.03 8.85
N ASP A 49 8.67 -15.06 8.22
CA ASP A 49 9.14 -16.29 8.89
C ASP A 49 9.97 -15.95 10.15
N PRO A 50 9.54 -16.41 11.35
CA PRO A 50 10.24 -16.14 12.61
C PRO A 50 11.68 -16.69 12.64
N LYS A 51 12.05 -17.61 11.74
CA LYS A 51 13.43 -18.12 11.60
C LYS A 51 14.40 -17.11 10.99
N LEU A 52 13.91 -16.01 10.45
CA LEU A 52 14.71 -14.86 10.05
C LEU A 52 14.98 -13.96 11.27
N GLU A 53 15.53 -14.52 12.36
CA GLU A 53 15.76 -13.85 13.66
C GLU A 53 16.56 -12.53 13.56
N ASN A 54 17.31 -12.31 12.47
CA ASN A 54 18.12 -11.10 12.24
C ASN A 54 17.40 -10.00 11.46
N TYR A 55 16.22 -10.26 10.92
CA TYR A 55 15.39 -9.23 10.31
C TYR A 55 14.29 -8.94 11.32
N LEU A 56 14.21 -7.69 11.78
CA LEU A 56 13.08 -7.20 12.60
C LEU A 56 11.79 -7.86 12.13
N HIS A 57 10.91 -8.27 13.05
CA HIS A 57 9.58 -8.78 12.73
C HIS A 57 8.80 -7.70 11.95
N LYS A 58 9.02 -7.66 10.63
CA LYS A 58 8.50 -6.63 9.73
C LYS A 58 7.15 -7.13 9.25
N GLU A 59 6.10 -6.93 10.05
CA GLU A 59 4.74 -7.13 9.56
C GLU A 59 4.61 -6.41 8.21
N THR A 60 4.39 -7.20 7.15
CA THR A 60 4.32 -6.66 5.81
C THR A 60 2.85 -6.50 5.47
N LEU A 61 2.40 -5.25 5.42
CA LEU A 61 1.06 -4.94 4.93
C LEU A 61 1.09 -5.08 3.41
N VAL A 62 0.26 -5.98 2.89
CA VAL A 62 0.06 -6.14 1.46
C VAL A 62 -1.39 -5.90 1.11
N SER A 63 -1.63 -5.25 -0.02
CA SER A 63 -2.98 -4.99 -0.49
C SER A 63 -3.01 -4.84 -2.00
N PHE A 64 -4.06 -5.38 -2.61
CA PHE A 64 -4.47 -5.01 -3.96
C PHE A 64 -5.59 -3.98 -3.86
N VAL A 65 -5.34 -2.82 -4.46
CA VAL A 65 -6.30 -1.72 -4.53
C VAL A 65 -6.81 -1.59 -5.95
N ILE A 66 -8.12 -1.67 -6.11
CA ILE A 66 -8.80 -1.41 -7.37
C ILE A 66 -9.19 0.06 -7.39
N LEU A 67 -8.75 0.75 -8.44
CA LEU A 67 -9.01 2.16 -8.70
C LEU A 67 -9.86 2.29 -9.95
N GLU A 68 -10.84 3.17 -9.90
CA GLU A 68 -11.72 3.49 -11.01
C GLU A 68 -11.68 4.97 -11.32
N LYS A 69 -11.79 5.29 -12.59
CA LYS A 69 -11.98 6.65 -13.07
C LYS A 69 -13.05 6.64 -14.14
N PRO A 70 -14.09 7.48 -14.03
CA PRO A 70 -15.09 7.58 -15.08
C PRO A 70 -14.40 8.04 -16.36
N ASP A 71 -14.76 7.42 -17.48
CA ASP A 71 -14.29 7.90 -18.77
C ASP A 71 -14.90 9.27 -19.00
N LYS A 72 -14.07 10.25 -19.41
CA LYS A 72 -14.58 11.55 -19.81
C LYS A 72 -15.52 11.31 -20.99
N LYS A 73 -16.82 11.53 -20.78
CA LYS A 73 -17.81 11.59 -21.86
C LYS A 73 -17.44 12.67 -22.86
#